data_AF-A0A4U8YSL1-F1
#
_entry.id   AF-A0A4U8YSL1-F1
#
_cell.length_a   1.000
_cell.length_b   1.000
_cell.length_c   1.000
_cell.angle_alpha   90.00
_cell.angle_beta   90.00
_cell.angle_gamma   90.00
#
_symmetry.space_group_name_H-M   'P 1'
#
loop_
_entity.id
_entity.type
_entity.pdbx_description
1 polymer ?
#
loop_
_entity_poly.entity_id
_entity_poly.type
_entity_poly.pdbx_seq_one_letter_code
_entity_poly.pdbx_strand_id
1 'polypeptide(L)'
;MGLGPNHEIATTEFINAMRARLEREDESLGKNMDEPAVRENMGALAEAVYRIVTAHTDAVSSSQEDPPFWEWVDQTHRWLQSLAQWQKGVAEAVDQWAAETPANLQLKADLAALPQPGELPDPPTALKGRLA
;
A
#
# COMPACT_ATOMS: atom_id res chain seq x y z
N MET A 1 -2.49 -25.04 3.80
CA MET A 1 -3.75 -24.35 3.42
C MET A 1 -3.50 -22.86 3.57
N GLY A 2 -3.68 -22.10 2.50
CA GLY A 2 -3.72 -20.63 2.60
C GLY A 2 -5.18 -20.21 2.74
N LEU A 3 -5.47 -19.24 3.62
CA LEU A 3 -6.84 -18.74 3.81
C LEU A 3 -7.32 -17.88 2.62
N GLY A 4 -6.44 -17.57 1.67
CA GLY A 4 -6.75 -16.64 0.58
C GLY A 4 -6.95 -15.21 1.08
N PRO A 5 -7.25 -14.28 0.17
CA PRO A 5 -7.34 -12.85 0.48
C PRO A 5 -8.71 -12.42 1.05
N ASN A 6 -9.70 -13.32 1.12
CA ASN A 6 -11.02 -13.02 1.67
C ASN A 6 -11.72 -14.28 2.22
N HIS A 7 -12.82 -14.06 2.96
CA HIS A 7 -13.59 -15.13 3.62
C HIS A 7 -14.24 -16.12 2.64
N GLU A 8 -14.60 -15.70 1.42
CA GLU A 8 -15.19 -16.58 0.39
C GLU A 8 -14.17 -17.59 -0.14
N ILE A 9 -12.94 -17.13 -0.36
CA ILE A 9 -11.81 -17.98 -0.77
C ILE A 9 -11.41 -18.89 0.39
N ALA A 10 -11.38 -18.38 1.62
CA ALA A 10 -11.15 -19.18 2.83
C ALA A 10 -12.18 -20.31 2.96
N THR A 11 -13.46 -19.99 2.73
CA THR A 11 -14.57 -20.95 2.76
C THR A 11 -14.41 -22.03 1.70
N THR A 12 -14.06 -21.63 0.48
CA THR A 12 -13.87 -22.55 -0.64
C THR A 12 -12.69 -23.50 -0.39
N GLU A 13 -11.55 -22.98 0.07
CA GLU A 13 -10.38 -23.78 0.43
C GLU A 13 -10.68 -24.76 1.57
N PHE A 14 -11.43 -24.30 2.60
CA PHE A 14 -11.82 -25.14 3.72
C PHE A 14 -12.78 -26.27 3.31
N ILE A 15 -13.80 -25.97 2.50
CA ILE A 15 -14.74 -26.96 1.97
C ILE A 15 -14.00 -27.99 1.10
N ASN A 16 -13.09 -27.53 0.23
CA ASN A 16 -12.32 -28.42 -0.64
C ASN A 16 -11.37 -29.33 0.17
N ALA A 17 -10.73 -28.80 1.21
CA ALA A 17 -9.87 -29.58 2.09
C ALA A 17 -10.66 -30.64 2.89
N MET A 18 -11.83 -30.27 3.41
CA MET A 18 -12.73 -31.18 4.11
C MET A 18 -13.30 -32.26 3.18
N ARG A 19 -13.71 -31.89 1.97
CA ARG A 19 -14.11 -32.84 0.92
C ARG A 19 -13.00 -33.85 0.64
N ALA A 20 -11.79 -33.37 0.32
CA ALA A 20 -10.66 -34.24 0.04
C ALA A 20 -10.26 -35.12 1.23
N ARG A 21 -10.53 -34.70 2.46
CA ARG A 21 -10.29 -35.51 3.67
C ARG A 21 -11.32 -36.62 3.82
N LEU A 22 -12.60 -36.31 3.58
CA LEU A 22 -13.71 -37.26 3.67
C LEU A 22 -13.68 -38.28 2.53
N GLU A 23 -13.35 -37.87 1.31
CA GLU A 23 -13.21 -38.76 0.16
C GLU A 23 -12.08 -39.79 0.32
N ARG A 24 -11.07 -39.50 1.16
CA ARG A 24 -10.04 -40.49 1.52
C ARG A 24 -10.56 -41.59 2.44
N GLU A 25 -11.64 -41.35 3.17
CA GLU A 25 -12.27 -42.31 4.08
C GLU A 25 -13.41 -43.04 3.36
N ASP A 26 -14.24 -42.31 2.61
CA ASP A 26 -15.27 -42.83 1.71
C ASP A 26 -15.61 -41.76 0.66
N GLU A 27 -15.51 -42.14 -0.62
CA GLU A 27 -15.72 -41.26 -1.78
C GLU A 27 -17.14 -40.66 -1.83
N SER A 28 -18.12 -41.30 -1.19
CA SER A 28 -19.49 -40.81 -1.12
C SER A 28 -19.69 -39.69 -0.08
N LEU A 29 -18.85 -39.64 0.97
CA LEU A 29 -18.96 -38.67 2.05
C LEU A 29 -18.54 -37.26 1.65
N GLY A 30 -17.65 -37.13 0.64
CA GLY A 30 -17.25 -35.84 0.09
C GLY A 30 -18.40 -35.03 -0.48
N LYS A 31 -19.44 -35.71 -1.00
CA LYS A 31 -20.62 -35.08 -1.62
C LYS A 31 -21.50 -34.36 -0.63
N ASN A 32 -21.48 -34.73 0.66
CA ASN A 32 -22.23 -34.04 1.70
C ASN A 32 -21.72 -32.60 1.90
N MET A 33 -20.47 -32.33 1.54
CA MET A 33 -19.90 -30.98 1.57
C MET A 33 -20.47 -30.06 0.48
N ASP A 34 -21.15 -30.61 -0.53
CA ASP A 34 -21.83 -29.84 -1.58
C ASP A 34 -23.28 -29.50 -1.25
N GLU A 35 -23.84 -30.07 -0.17
CA GLU A 35 -25.21 -29.78 0.24
C GLU A 35 -25.37 -28.31 0.64
N PRO A 36 -26.42 -27.59 0.16
CA PRO A 36 -26.59 -26.16 0.43
C PRO A 36 -26.54 -25.80 1.93
N ALA A 37 -27.19 -26.61 2.77
CA ALA A 37 -27.22 -26.40 4.22
C ALA A 37 -25.85 -26.64 4.90
N VAL A 38 -25.04 -27.56 4.37
CA VAL A 38 -23.68 -27.82 4.86
C VAL A 38 -22.76 -26.69 4.43
N ARG A 39 -22.86 -26.23 3.18
CA ARG A 39 -22.08 -25.09 2.67
C ARG A 39 -22.38 -23.81 3.42
N GLU A 40 -23.63 -23.55 3.78
CA GLU A 40 -24.02 -22.38 4.58
C GLU A 40 -23.38 -22.41 5.97
N ASN A 41 -23.46 -23.54 6.68
CA ASN A 41 -22.83 -23.69 8.00
C ASN A 41 -21.30 -23.64 7.94
N MET A 42 -20.70 -24.23 6.90
CA MET A 42 -19.26 -24.17 6.68
C MET A 42 -18.79 -22.77 6.30
N GLY A 43 -19.63 -21.98 5.61
CA GLY A 43 -19.40 -20.57 5.34
C GLY A 43 -19.33 -19.75 6.63
N ALA A 44 -20.28 -19.93 7.55
CA ALA A 44 -20.25 -19.26 8.85
C ALA A 44 -19.02 -19.65 9.70
N LEU A 45 -18.64 -20.94 9.67
CA LEU A 45 -17.44 -21.42 10.36
C LEU A 45 -16.16 -20.86 9.74
N ALA A 46 -16.05 -20.89 8.41
CA ALA A 46 -14.89 -20.38 7.69
C ALA A 46 -14.78 -18.86 7.83
N GLU A 47 -15.89 -18.13 7.87
CA GLU A 47 -15.91 -16.72 8.19
C GLU A 47 -15.45 -16.45 9.62
N ALA A 48 -15.88 -17.26 10.61
CA ALA A 48 -15.40 -17.14 11.98
C ALA A 48 -13.89 -17.44 12.09
N VAL A 49 -13.40 -18.49 11.41
CA VAL A 49 -11.96 -18.83 11.35
C VAL A 49 -11.18 -17.72 10.64
N TYR A 50 -11.67 -17.23 9.51
CA TYR A 50 -11.07 -16.10 8.80
C TYR A 50 -11.00 -14.90 9.74
N ARG A 51 -12.11 -14.48 10.35
CA ARG A 51 -12.17 -13.37 11.30
C ARG A 51 -11.23 -13.57 12.49
N ILE A 52 -11.09 -14.76 13.06
CA ILE A 52 -10.17 -15.00 14.19
C ILE A 52 -8.71 -14.89 13.73
N VAL A 53 -8.37 -15.51 12.60
CA VAL A 53 -7.00 -15.50 12.08
C VAL A 53 -6.64 -14.12 11.55
N THR A 54 -7.60 -13.36 11.03
CA THR A 54 -7.41 -11.99 10.55
C THR A 54 -7.72 -10.91 11.57
N ALA A 55 -8.26 -11.24 12.74
CA ALA A 55 -8.59 -10.25 13.79
C ALA A 55 -7.35 -9.55 14.34
N HIS A 56 -6.18 -10.19 14.23
CA HIS A 56 -4.90 -9.60 14.59
C HIS A 56 -4.15 -9.02 13.39
N THR A 57 -4.52 -9.40 12.16
CA THR A 57 -3.92 -8.86 10.93
C THR A 57 -4.49 -7.50 10.55
N ASP A 58 -4.45 -6.52 11.46
CA ASP A 58 -4.48 -5.13 11.04
C ASP A 58 -3.08 -4.82 10.49
N ALA A 59 -2.97 -4.65 9.18
CA ALA A 59 -1.76 -4.16 8.54
C ALA A 59 -1.61 -2.66 8.88
N VAL A 60 -1.27 -2.35 10.12
CA VAL A 60 -1.01 -0.99 10.57
C VAL A 60 0.42 -0.64 10.21
N SER A 61 0.60 0.19 9.19
CA SER A 61 1.87 0.88 8.99
C SER A 61 1.91 2.09 9.92
N SER A 62 2.87 2.09 10.84
CA SER A 62 3.17 3.24 11.71
C SER A 62 4.66 3.57 11.62
N SER A 63 5.07 4.76 12.07
CA SER A 63 6.50 5.13 12.08
C SER A 63 7.35 4.19 12.94
N GLN A 64 6.75 3.43 13.86
CA GLN A 64 7.43 2.43 14.67
C GLN A 64 7.50 1.06 13.98
N GLU A 65 6.42 0.65 13.29
CA GLU A 65 6.30 -0.68 12.66
C GLU A 65 6.86 -0.71 11.22
N ASP A 66 6.85 0.42 10.52
CA ASP A 66 7.43 0.58 9.18
C ASP A 66 8.27 1.88 9.05
N PRO A 67 9.37 2.02 9.82
CA PRO A 67 10.20 3.22 9.78
C PRO A 67 10.68 3.61 8.38
N PRO A 68 11.12 2.69 7.50
CA PRO A 68 11.58 3.05 6.15
C PRO A 68 10.47 3.69 5.29
N PHE A 69 9.24 3.20 5.38
CA PHE A 69 8.12 3.79 4.64
C PHE A 69 7.81 5.21 5.12
N TRP A 70 7.72 5.41 6.44
CA TRP A 70 7.39 6.72 6.99
C TRP A 70 8.53 7.73 6.85
N GLU A 71 9.78 7.28 6.86
CA GLU A 71 10.93 8.11 6.52
C GLU A 71 10.86 8.56 5.05
N TRP A 72 10.53 7.66 4.12
CA TRP A 72 10.32 8.04 2.72
C TRP A 72 9.17 9.03 2.54
N VAL A 73 8.05 8.87 3.27
CA VAL A 73 6.92 9.82 3.25
C VAL A 73 7.37 11.21 3.71
N ASP A 74 8.13 11.30 4.80
CA ASP A 74 8.65 12.57 5.33
C ASP A 74 9.66 13.21 4.36
N GLN A 75 10.58 12.43 3.80
CA GLN A 75 11.52 12.90 2.77
C GLN A 75 10.78 13.43 1.53
N THR A 76 9.75 12.72 1.07
CA THR A 76 8.91 13.14 -0.07
C THR A 76 8.15 14.43 0.24
N HIS A 77 7.64 14.57 1.47
CA HIS A 77 6.96 15.79 1.91
C HIS A 77 7.90 17.00 1.89
N ARG A 78 9.13 16.84 2.41
CA ARG A 78 10.15 17.90 2.35
C ARG A 78 10.53 18.26 0.92
N TRP A 79 10.70 17.25 0.06
CA TRP A 79 10.98 17.47 -1.36
C TRP A 79 9.87 18.29 -2.04
N LEU A 80 8.60 17.98 -1.76
CA LEU A 80 7.44 18.75 -2.27
C LEU A 80 7.45 20.20 -1.78
N GLN A 81 7.79 20.44 -0.51
CA GLN A 81 7.92 21.80 0.03
C GLN A 81 9.04 22.57 -0.68
N SER A 82 10.20 21.95 -0.89
CA SER A 82 11.31 22.55 -1.63
C SER A 82 10.93 22.82 -3.09
N LEU A 83 10.17 21.93 -3.73
CA LEU A 83 9.69 22.13 -5.11
C LEU A 83 8.75 23.33 -5.19
N ALA A 84 7.81 23.45 -4.26
CA ALA A 84 6.89 24.59 -4.21
C ALA A 84 7.62 25.92 -4.01
N GLN A 85 8.63 25.95 -3.13
CA GLN A 85 9.48 27.14 -2.93
C GLN A 85 10.28 27.48 -4.19
N TRP A 86 10.87 26.49 -4.85
CA TRP A 86 11.58 26.67 -6.10
C TRP A 86 10.67 27.24 -7.18
N GLN A 87 9.47 26.68 -7.37
CA GLN A 87 8.49 27.17 -8.35
C GLN A 87 8.09 28.63 -8.08
N LYS A 88 7.89 29.00 -6.80
CA LYS A 88 7.60 30.38 -6.40
C LYS A 88 8.75 31.33 -6.76
N GLY A 89 9.99 30.91 -6.46
CA GLY A 89 11.18 31.70 -6.78
C GLY A 89 11.40 31.87 -8.28
N VAL A 90 11.10 30.84 -9.09
CA VAL A 90 11.17 30.94 -10.56
C VAL A 90 10.15 31.96 -11.07
N ALA A 91 8.91 31.90 -10.59
CA ALA A 91 7.88 32.86 -10.98
C ALA A 91 8.29 34.30 -10.60
N GLU A 92 8.80 34.51 -9.38
CA GLU A 92 9.28 35.82 -8.92
C GLU A 92 10.45 36.33 -9.77
N ALA A 93 11.42 35.47 -10.13
CA ALA A 93 12.55 35.86 -10.97
C ALA A 93 12.09 36.24 -12.39
N VAL A 94 11.10 35.53 -12.94
CA VAL A 94 10.52 35.83 -14.26
C VAL A 94 9.69 37.11 -14.21
N ASP A 95 8.88 37.33 -13.17
CA ASP A 95 8.07 38.55 -13.02
C ASP A 95 8.94 39.80 -12.84
N GLN A 96 10.08 39.68 -12.16
CA GLN A 96 11.04 40.77 -11.97
C GLN A 96 11.92 41.04 -13.18
N TRP A 97 11.89 40.17 -14.19
CA TRP A 97 12.70 40.33 -15.39
C TRP A 97 12.17 41.47 -16.27
N ALA A 98 12.89 42.60 -16.26
CA ALA A 98 12.59 43.74 -17.11
C ALA A 98 12.98 43.45 -18.57
N ALA A 99 11.99 43.13 -19.41
CA ALA A 99 12.16 42.78 -20.82
C ALA A 99 12.84 43.87 -21.69
N GLU A 100 12.89 45.12 -21.23
CA GLU A 100 13.44 46.26 -21.98
C GLU A 100 14.96 46.43 -21.88
N THR A 101 15.64 45.68 -20.99
CA THR A 101 17.12 45.70 -20.90
C THR A 101 17.70 44.31 -21.18
N PRO A 102 18.95 44.19 -21.68
CA PRO A 102 19.56 42.90 -22.04
C PRO A 102 19.87 41.98 -20.83
N ALA A 103 19.17 42.14 -19.70
CA ALA A 103 19.44 41.57 -18.38
C ALA A 103 19.16 40.05 -18.28
N ASN A 104 19.41 39.30 -19.35
CA ASN A 104 19.41 37.83 -19.35
C ASN A 104 20.44 37.28 -18.34
N LEU A 105 21.49 38.06 -18.03
CA LEU A 105 22.48 37.72 -17.00
C LEU A 105 21.92 37.79 -15.58
N GLN A 106 21.03 38.74 -15.28
CA GLN A 106 20.43 38.87 -13.95
C GLN A 106 19.42 37.75 -13.72
N LEU A 107 18.52 37.52 -14.69
CA LEU A 107 17.60 36.37 -14.65
C LEU A 107 18.34 35.04 -14.48
N LYS A 108 19.45 34.85 -15.22
CA LYS A 108 20.28 33.65 -15.08
C LYS A 108 20.92 33.54 -13.68
N ALA A 109 21.36 34.65 -13.10
CA ALA A 109 21.91 34.67 -11.75
C ALA A 109 20.83 34.37 -10.69
N ASP A 110 19.65 34.96 -10.83
CA ASP A 110 18.51 34.75 -9.92
C ASP A 110 18.04 33.30 -9.96
N LEU A 111 17.85 32.73 -11.16
CA LEU A 111 17.48 31.33 -11.33
C LEU A 111 18.57 30.37 -10.80
N ALA A 112 19.85 30.73 -10.93
CA ALA A 112 20.96 29.92 -10.41
C ALA A 112 21.07 29.99 -8.87
N ALA A 113 20.56 31.06 -8.25
CA ALA A 113 20.55 31.24 -6.81
C ALA A 113 19.39 30.49 -6.12
N LEU A 114 18.37 30.06 -6.88
CA LEU A 114 17.24 29.33 -6.31
C LEU A 114 17.66 27.95 -5.80
N PRO A 115 17.29 27.59 -4.56
CA PRO A 115 17.55 26.26 -4.03
C PRO A 115 16.75 25.24 -4.85
N GLN A 116 17.46 24.35 -5.53
CA GLN A 116 16.81 23.26 -6.27
C GLN A 116 16.26 22.22 -5.28
N PRO A 117 15.09 21.64 -5.55
CA PRO A 117 14.47 20.65 -4.67
C PRO A 117 15.28 19.35 -4.53
N GLY A 118 16.30 19.14 -5.38
CA GLY A 118 17.06 17.90 -5.44
C GLY A 118 16.28 16.78 -6.12
N GLU A 119 16.82 15.57 -6.04
CA GLU A 119 16.18 14.37 -6.59
C GLU A 119 15.02 13.92 -5.72
N LEU A 120 13.99 13.36 -6.35
CA LEU A 120 12.87 12.75 -5.63
C LEU A 120 13.40 11.50 -4.90
N PRO A 121 13.09 11.32 -3.60
CA PRO A 121 13.48 10.12 -2.88
C PRO A 121 12.87 8.85 -3.49
N ASP A 122 13.71 7.82 -3.68
CA ASP A 122 13.26 6.53 -4.16
C ASP A 122 12.29 5.86 -3.16
N PRO A 123 11.16 5.32 -3.63
CA PRO A 123 10.25 4.62 -2.75
C PRO A 123 10.88 3.33 -2.21
N PRO A 124 10.51 2.90 -0.99
CA PRO A 124 10.95 1.61 -0.47
C PRO A 124 10.43 0.46 -1.34
N THR A 125 11.24 -0.58 -1.51
CA THR A 125 10.92 -1.74 -2.37
C THR A 125 9.94 -2.73 -1.75
N ALA A 126 9.70 -2.63 -0.44
CA ALA A 126 8.75 -3.46 0.28
C ALA A 126 8.21 -2.71 1.52
N LEU A 127 6.93 -2.91 1.81
CA LEU A 127 6.32 -2.51 3.08
C LEU A 127 6.59 -3.60 4.12
N LYS A 128 7.05 -3.21 5.30
CA LYS A 128 7.31 -4.14 6.42
C LYS A 128 6.16 -4.19 7.41
N GLY A 129 4.94 -3.89 6.96
CA GLY A 129 3.75 -3.99 7.81
C GLY A 129 3.73 -5.33 8.52
N ARG A 130 3.85 -5.32 9.86
CA ARG A 130 3.63 -6.53 10.64
C ARG A 130 2.17 -6.90 10.52
N LEU A 131 1.93 -8.17 10.22
CA LEU A 131 0.71 -8.83 10.65
C LEU A 131 0.85 -8.94 12.18
N ALA A 132 0.16 -8.08 12.93
CA ALA A 132 0.10 -8.21 14.38
C ALA A 132 -0.68 -9.46 14.79
#